data_AF-A0A7R9JLS6-F1
#
_entry.id   AF-A0A7R9JLS6-F1
#
_cell.length_a   1.000
_cell.length_b   1.000
_cell.length_c   1.000
_cell.angle_alpha   90.00
_cell.angle_beta   90.00
_cell.angle_gamma   90.00
#
_symmetry.space_group_name_H-M   'P 1'
#
loop_
_entity.id
_entity.type
_entity.pdbx_description
1 polymer ?
#
loop_
_entity_poly.entity_id
_entity_poly.type
_entity_poly.pdbx_seq_one_letter_code
_entity_poly.pdbx_strand_id
1 'polypeptide(L)'
;MREKCRDPCPGSCGAGAQCNVINHTPVCTCPDGYTGDPFTNCYPKPPPPPEPVQADPCNPSPCGSNTQCKDGVCTCLAEYHGDPYSGCRPECVMSSDCPRNKACMRNKCGDPCPGTCGQDALCQVANHIPMCSCPDRYTGNPFVSCRPST
;
A
#
# COMPACT_ATOMS: atom_id res chain seq x y z
N MET A 1 76.53 -1.64 -39.85
CA MET A 1 75.45 -1.07 -39.01
C MET A 1 74.49 -2.21 -38.71
N ARG A 2 74.24 -2.54 -37.43
CA ARG A 2 73.32 -3.63 -37.04
C ARG A 2 71.93 -3.02 -36.81
N GLU A 3 71.20 -2.81 -37.89
CA GLU A 3 69.78 -2.42 -37.86
C GLU A 3 68.97 -3.64 -37.41
N LYS A 4 68.92 -3.89 -36.10
CA LYS A 4 68.05 -4.92 -35.53
C LYS A 4 66.75 -4.24 -35.13
N CYS A 5 65.63 -4.74 -35.67
CA CYS A 5 64.30 -4.33 -35.24
C CYS A 5 64.19 -4.47 -33.72
N ARG A 6 63.64 -3.45 -33.08
CA ARG A 6 63.34 -3.46 -31.64
C ARG A 6 61.84 -3.38 -31.47
N ASP A 7 61.33 -4.13 -30.50
CA ASP A 7 59.94 -4.04 -30.08
C ASP A 7 59.64 -2.59 -29.63
N PRO A 8 58.62 -1.92 -30.18
CA PRO A 8 58.25 -0.57 -29.77
C PRO A 8 57.53 -0.51 -28.42
N CYS A 9 57.08 -1.62 -27.83
CA CYS A 9 56.31 -1.61 -26.58
C CYS A 9 57.05 -1.17 -25.30
N PRO A 10 58.34 -1.50 -25.07
CA PRO A 10 59.03 -1.16 -23.83
C PRO A 10 59.09 0.36 -23.60
N GLY A 11 58.32 0.83 -22.61
CA GLY A 11 58.25 2.24 -22.21
C GLY A 11 57.20 3.09 -22.93
N SER A 12 56.38 2.51 -23.82
CA SER A 12 55.36 3.26 -24.56
C SER A 12 53.99 3.32 -23.88
N CYS A 13 53.64 2.33 -23.05
CA CYS A 13 52.35 2.27 -22.37
C CYS A 13 52.47 2.56 -20.88
N GLY A 14 51.37 3.06 -20.30
CA GLY A 14 51.24 3.34 -18.88
C GLY A 14 51.12 2.07 -18.03
N ALA A 15 51.12 2.24 -16.71
CA ALA A 15 51.01 1.12 -15.78
C ALA A 15 49.65 0.40 -15.95
N GLY A 16 49.69 -0.94 -15.99
CA GLY A 16 48.48 -1.77 -16.14
C GLY A 16 47.85 -1.79 -17.54
N ALA A 17 48.45 -1.12 -18.54
CA ALA A 17 48.00 -1.15 -19.92
C ALA A 17 48.60 -2.35 -20.70
N GLN A 18 47.83 -2.90 -21.62
CA GLN A 18 48.28 -3.92 -22.57
C GLN A 18 48.78 -3.24 -23.84
N CYS A 19 50.03 -3.55 -24.22
CA CYS A 19 50.65 -3.07 -25.45
C CYS A 19 50.49 -4.10 -26.57
N ASN A 20 49.94 -3.67 -27.71
CA ASN A 20 49.86 -4.46 -28.94
C ASN A 20 50.58 -3.71 -30.07
N VAL A 21 51.41 -4.40 -30.84
CA VAL A 21 52.09 -3.78 -31.99
C VAL A 21 51.25 -3.97 -33.24
N ILE A 22 50.74 -2.87 -33.79
CA ILE A 22 49.95 -2.86 -35.03
C ILE A 22 50.70 -2.00 -36.04
N ASN A 23 51.08 -2.55 -37.20
CA ASN A 23 51.83 -1.80 -38.24
C ASN A 23 53.09 -1.09 -37.71
N HIS A 24 53.90 -1.76 -36.88
CA HIS A 24 55.10 -1.21 -36.24
C HIS A 24 54.86 -0.08 -35.24
N THR A 25 53.62 0.24 -34.88
CA THR A 25 53.30 1.22 -33.84
C THR A 25 52.77 0.53 -32.57
N PRO A 26 53.19 0.99 -31.38
CA PRO A 26 52.66 0.48 -30.12
C PRO A 26 51.27 1.07 -29.90
N VAL A 27 50.28 0.21 -29.71
CA VAL A 27 48.91 0.58 -29.38
C VAL A 27 48.63 0.12 -27.95
N CYS A 28 48.38 1.08 -27.07
CA CYS A 28 48.14 0.85 -25.65
C CYS A 28 46.63 0.80 -25.39
N THR A 29 46.16 -0.23 -24.69
CA THR A 29 44.75 -0.39 -24.30
C THR A 29 44.63 -0.84 -22.85
N CYS A 30 43.61 -0.39 -22.13
CA CYS A 30 43.32 -0.95 -20.82
C CYS A 30 42.63 -2.31 -20.99
N PRO A 31 43.05 -3.35 -20.23
CA PRO A 31 42.43 -4.67 -20.30
C PRO A 31 40.99 -4.66 -19.79
N ASP A 32 40.23 -5.72 -20.09
CA ASP A 32 38.87 -5.88 -19.60
C ASP A 32 38.79 -5.77 -18.07
N GLY A 33 37.81 -5.00 -17.60
CA GLY A 33 37.67 -4.67 -16.18
C GLY A 33 38.53 -3.49 -15.71
N TYR A 34 39.34 -2.87 -16.56
CA TYR A 34 40.12 -1.66 -16.25
C TYR A 34 39.65 -0.44 -17.07
N THR A 35 39.89 0.75 -16.53
CA THR A 35 39.59 2.05 -17.14
C THR A 35 40.72 3.03 -16.84
N GLY A 36 40.67 4.22 -17.42
CA GLY A 36 41.73 5.22 -17.32
C GLY A 36 42.39 5.50 -18.67
N ASP A 37 43.62 6.02 -18.61
CA ASP A 37 44.41 6.37 -19.78
C ASP A 37 45.48 5.28 -20.02
N PRO A 38 45.44 4.54 -21.14
CA PRO A 38 46.42 3.50 -21.47
C PRO A 38 47.88 3.97 -21.57
N PHE A 39 48.13 5.27 -21.77
CA PHE A 39 49.49 5.82 -21.82
C PHE A 39 50.00 6.30 -20.46
N THR A 40 49.09 6.52 -19.51
CA THR A 40 49.44 7.01 -18.16
C THR A 40 49.27 5.90 -17.12
N ASN A 41 48.04 5.43 -16.90
CA ASN A 41 47.71 4.44 -15.89
C ASN A 41 46.29 3.86 -16.13
N CYS A 42 46.18 2.54 -16.14
CA CYS A 42 44.91 1.81 -16.10
C CYS A 42 44.63 1.34 -14.67
N TYR A 43 43.42 1.56 -14.19
CA TYR A 43 42.95 1.15 -12.88
C TYR A 43 41.64 0.37 -12.98
N PRO A 44 41.29 -0.48 -11.99
CA PRO A 44 40.05 -1.27 -12.03
C PRO A 44 38.84 -0.37 -12.21
N LYS A 45 37.90 -0.79 -13.08
CA LYS A 45 36.61 -0.12 -13.22
C LYS A 45 35.93 -0.09 -11.84
N PRO A 46 35.36 1.04 -11.44
CA PRO A 46 34.55 1.08 -10.23
C PRO A 46 33.39 0.09 -10.35
N PRO A 47 32.90 -0.45 -9.23
CA PRO A 47 31.69 -1.28 -9.25
C PRO A 47 30.55 -0.49 -9.91
N PRO A 48 29.64 -1.18 -10.63
CA PRO A 48 28.48 -0.51 -11.21
C PRO A 48 27.70 0.20 -10.10
N PRO A 49 27.04 1.34 -10.41
CA PRO A 49 26.16 2.00 -9.46
C PRO A 49 25.13 0.99 -8.91
N PRO A 50 24.76 1.09 -7.62
CA PRO A 50 23.69 0.28 -7.08
C PRO A 50 22.41 0.50 -7.91
N GLU A 51 21.68 -0.59 -8.15
CA GLU A 51 20.38 -0.51 -8.81
C GLU A 51 19.45 0.44 -8.02
N PRO A 52 18.61 1.24 -8.70
CA PRO A 52 17.69 2.12 -8.02
C PRO A 52 16.73 1.29 -7.16
N VAL A 53 16.76 1.53 -5.85
CA VAL A 53 15.82 0.92 -4.91
C VAL A 53 14.43 1.45 -5.26
N GLN A 54 13.51 0.55 -5.62
CA GLN A 54 12.14 0.93 -5.91
C GLN A 54 11.53 1.53 -4.64
N ALA A 55 11.29 2.84 -4.66
CA ALA A 55 10.63 3.51 -3.55
C ALA A 55 9.25 2.90 -3.34
N ASP A 56 8.88 2.62 -2.09
CA ASP A 56 7.56 2.12 -1.76
C ASP A 56 6.51 3.19 -2.10
N PRO A 57 5.61 2.95 -3.07
CA PRO A 57 4.61 3.92 -3.48
C PRO A 57 3.57 4.21 -2.39
N CYS A 58 3.54 3.42 -1.32
CA CYS A 58 2.68 3.60 -0.16
C CYS A 58 3.39 4.30 1.02
N ASN A 59 4.65 4.74 0.86
CA ASN A 59 5.40 5.41 1.93
C ASN A 59 6.14 6.69 1.44
N PRO A 60 5.63 7.90 1.75
CA PRO A 60 4.44 8.18 2.55
C PRO A 60 3.14 7.83 1.81
N SER A 61 2.11 7.43 2.57
CA SER A 61 0.84 6.97 1.99
C SER A 61 0.15 8.08 1.18
N PRO A 62 -0.22 7.82 -0.09
CA PRO A 62 -1.04 8.74 -0.88
C PRO A 62 -2.53 8.64 -0.56
N CYS A 63 -2.94 7.69 0.30
CA CYS A 63 -4.33 7.36 0.56
C CYS A 63 -4.92 8.10 1.77
N GLY A 64 -6.23 8.35 1.72
CA GLY A 64 -6.98 8.97 2.82
C GLY A 64 -7.23 8.03 4.00
N SER A 65 -7.97 8.49 5.01
CA SER A 65 -8.28 7.69 6.20
C SER A 65 -9.20 6.48 5.89
N ASN A 66 -9.11 5.42 6.69
CA ASN A 66 -9.88 4.17 6.56
C ASN A 66 -9.70 3.47 5.19
N THR A 67 -8.48 3.49 4.66
CA THR A 67 -8.13 2.90 3.36
C THR A 67 -6.97 1.92 3.48
N GLN A 68 -6.81 1.08 2.47
CA GLN A 68 -5.66 0.23 2.25
C GLN A 68 -4.93 0.68 0.97
N CYS A 69 -3.62 0.94 1.10
CA CYS A 69 -2.73 1.20 -0.02
C CYS A 69 -2.10 -0.12 -0.49
N LYS A 70 -2.18 -0.38 -1.80
CA LYS A 70 -1.48 -1.49 -2.46
C LYS A 70 -0.93 -0.99 -3.79
N ASP A 71 0.38 -1.05 -3.96
CA ASP A 71 1.07 -0.60 -5.18
C ASP A 71 0.71 0.85 -5.59
N GLY A 72 0.49 1.74 -4.62
CA GLY A 72 0.07 3.13 -4.84
C GLY A 72 -1.43 3.31 -5.16
N VAL A 73 -2.19 2.22 -5.23
CA VAL A 73 -3.64 2.24 -5.43
C VAL A 73 -4.34 2.19 -4.08
N CYS A 74 -5.26 3.14 -3.87
CA CYS A 74 -6.02 3.28 -2.64
C CYS A 74 -7.38 2.59 -2.76
N THR A 75 -7.74 1.80 -1.75
CA THR A 75 -9.05 1.13 -1.67
C THR A 75 -9.65 1.34 -0.28
N CYS A 76 -10.98 1.47 -0.17
CA CYS A 76 -11.62 1.55 1.14
C CYS A 76 -11.46 0.23 1.90
N LEU A 77 -11.31 0.31 3.23
CA LEU A 77 -11.47 -0.86 4.08
C LEU A 77 -12.89 -1.42 3.96
N ALA A 78 -13.06 -2.70 4.30
CA ALA A 78 -14.37 -3.35 4.26
C ALA A 78 -15.39 -2.56 5.10
N GLU A 79 -16.61 -2.40 4.58
CA GLU A 79 -17.71 -1.66 5.20
C GLU A 79 -17.55 -0.12 5.25
N TYR A 80 -16.49 0.41 4.63
CA TYR A 80 -16.32 1.84 4.41
C TYR A 80 -16.56 2.18 2.93
N HIS A 81 -17.12 3.36 2.70
CA HIS A 81 -17.54 3.82 1.38
C HIS A 81 -17.10 5.27 1.16
N GLY A 82 -16.95 5.65 -0.11
CA GLY A 82 -16.52 6.98 -0.53
C GLY A 82 -15.31 6.92 -1.45
N ASP A 83 -14.56 8.03 -1.48
CA ASP A 83 -13.35 8.15 -2.27
C ASP A 83 -12.12 7.74 -1.44
N PRO A 84 -11.37 6.69 -1.85
CA PRO A 84 -10.19 6.23 -1.13
C PRO A 84 -9.03 7.23 -1.04
N TYR A 85 -8.97 8.23 -1.93
CA TYR A 85 -7.88 9.20 -1.91
C TYR A 85 -8.13 10.34 -0.91
N SER A 86 -9.39 10.75 -0.72
CA SER A 86 -9.77 11.72 0.32
C SER A 86 -10.07 11.07 1.68
N GLY A 87 -10.55 9.83 1.68
CA GLY A 87 -10.82 9.04 2.87
C GLY A 87 -12.22 8.44 2.87
N CYS A 88 -12.33 7.20 3.34
CA CYS A 88 -13.59 6.47 3.35
C CYS A 88 -14.32 6.66 4.68
N ARG A 89 -15.65 6.68 4.62
CA ARG A 89 -16.55 6.83 5.77
C ARG A 89 -17.39 5.58 5.96
N PRO A 90 -17.78 5.26 7.21
CA PRO A 90 -18.73 4.19 7.46
C PRO A 90 -20.12 4.51 6.88
N GLU A 91 -21.00 3.52 6.84
CA GLU A 91 -22.42 3.71 6.45
C GLU A 91 -23.12 4.76 7.32
N CYS A 92 -22.87 4.76 8.64
CA CYS A 92 -23.41 5.74 9.57
C CYS A 92 -22.43 6.06 10.70
N VAL A 93 -22.54 7.26 11.27
CA VAL A 93 -21.89 7.66 12.53
C VAL A 93 -22.94 7.96 13.59
N MET A 94 -24.09 8.50 13.16
CA MET A 94 -25.24 8.81 14.01
C MET A 94 -26.46 8.05 13.50
N SER A 95 -27.40 7.75 14.40
CA SER A 95 -28.66 7.10 14.00
C SER A 95 -29.47 7.93 13.00
N SER A 96 -29.32 9.25 13.01
CA SER A 96 -29.92 10.16 12.02
C SER A 96 -29.42 9.95 10.59
N ASP A 97 -28.27 9.31 10.40
CA ASP A 97 -27.74 8.96 9.08
C ASP A 97 -28.49 7.76 8.49
N CYS A 98 -29.20 7.00 9.33
CA CYS A 98 -29.98 5.84 8.94
C CYS A 98 -31.43 6.21 8.59
N PRO A 99 -32.14 5.33 7.87
CA PRO A 99 -33.60 5.41 7.76
C PRO A 99 -34.28 5.42 9.14
N ARG A 100 -35.45 6.06 9.26
CA ARG A 100 -36.18 6.24 10.54
C ARG A 100 -36.52 4.93 11.27
N ASN A 101 -36.60 3.82 10.54
CA ASN A 101 -36.87 2.48 11.06
C ASN A 101 -35.60 1.67 11.39
N LYS A 102 -34.41 2.30 11.38
CA LYS A 102 -33.12 1.69 11.70
C LYS A 102 -32.34 2.56 12.67
N ALA A 103 -31.38 2.00 13.38
CA ALA A 103 -30.45 2.74 14.23
C ALA A 103 -29.01 2.50 13.78
N CYS A 104 -28.12 3.46 14.06
CA CYS A 104 -26.71 3.27 13.79
C CYS A 104 -26.11 2.39 14.89
N MET A 105 -25.71 1.18 14.52
CA MET A 105 -25.12 0.20 15.42
C MET A 105 -23.82 -0.32 14.80
N ARG A 106 -22.70 -0.07 15.49
CA ARG A 106 -21.36 -0.45 15.00
C ARG A 106 -21.10 0.05 13.58
N ASN A 107 -21.36 1.34 13.34
CA ASN A 107 -21.13 2.02 12.07
C ASN A 107 -21.98 1.49 10.89
N LYS A 108 -23.06 0.76 11.18
CA LYS A 108 -24.01 0.25 10.20
C LYS A 108 -25.47 0.51 10.59
N CYS A 109 -26.33 0.68 9.60
CA CYS A 109 -27.76 0.87 9.83
C CYS A 109 -28.47 -0.47 10.00
N GLY A 110 -28.79 -0.81 11.25
CA GLY A 110 -29.46 -2.06 11.63
C GLY A 110 -30.80 -1.85 12.31
N ASP A 111 -31.56 -2.92 12.46
CA ASP A 111 -32.80 -2.93 13.26
C ASP A 111 -32.45 -3.07 14.76
N PRO A 112 -32.79 -2.10 15.64
CA PRO A 112 -32.54 -2.20 17.08
C PRO A 112 -33.51 -3.11 17.84
N CYS A 113 -34.54 -3.68 17.19
CA CYS A 113 -35.54 -4.52 17.85
C CYS A 113 -35.04 -5.86 18.42
N PRO A 114 -34.17 -6.62 17.72
CA PRO A 114 -33.73 -7.94 18.20
C PRO A 114 -33.09 -7.88 19.59
N GLY A 115 -33.71 -8.58 20.56
CA GLY A 115 -33.23 -8.65 21.95
C GLY A 115 -33.61 -7.46 22.84
N THR A 116 -34.42 -6.52 22.34
CA THR A 116 -34.84 -5.34 23.13
C THR A 116 -36.16 -5.53 23.87
N CYS A 117 -37.16 -6.13 23.22
CA CYS A 117 -38.48 -6.35 23.82
C CYS A 117 -38.58 -7.70 24.52
N GLY A 118 -39.47 -7.77 25.52
CA GLY A 118 -39.76 -8.98 26.29
C GLY A 118 -40.48 -10.06 25.48
N GLN A 119 -40.68 -11.22 26.09
CA GLN A 119 -41.35 -12.33 25.43
C GLN A 119 -42.79 -11.98 25.06
N ASP A 120 -43.22 -12.38 23.86
CA ASP A 120 -44.55 -12.11 23.28
C ASP A 120 -44.91 -10.61 23.15
N ALA A 121 -43.91 -9.72 23.20
CA ALA A 121 -44.08 -8.29 22.92
C ALA A 121 -43.81 -7.96 21.44
N LEU A 122 -44.54 -6.98 20.91
CA LEU A 122 -44.28 -6.39 19.61
C LEU A 122 -43.19 -5.33 19.72
N CYS A 123 -42.25 -5.33 18.78
CA CYS A 123 -41.26 -4.27 18.64
C CYS A 123 -41.52 -3.44 17.39
N GLN A 124 -41.53 -2.12 17.54
CA GLN A 124 -41.61 -1.17 16.43
C GLN A 124 -40.52 -0.11 16.58
N VAL A 125 -39.81 0.19 15.51
CA VAL A 125 -38.77 1.23 15.53
C VAL A 125 -39.39 2.56 15.17
N ALA A 126 -39.35 3.52 16.08
CA ALA A 126 -39.83 4.88 15.87
C ALA A 126 -38.67 5.86 16.10
N ASN A 127 -38.30 6.61 15.06
CA ASN A 127 -37.19 7.57 15.11
C ASN A 127 -35.90 6.94 15.67
N HIS A 128 -35.51 5.79 15.11
CA HIS A 128 -34.32 5.03 15.52
C HIS A 128 -34.37 4.39 16.92
N ILE A 129 -35.50 4.52 17.64
CA ILE A 129 -35.68 3.97 18.99
C ILE A 129 -36.64 2.77 18.93
N PRO A 130 -36.26 1.61 19.48
CA PRO A 130 -37.16 0.47 19.60
C PRO A 130 -38.24 0.76 20.66
N MET A 131 -39.50 0.62 20.27
CA MET A 131 -40.67 0.76 21.11
C MET A 131 -41.32 -0.60 21.28
N CYS A 132 -41.50 -1.01 22.54
CA CYS A 132 -42.10 -2.30 22.89
C CYS A 132 -43.55 -2.12 23.34
N SER A 133 -44.46 -2.92 22.82
CA SER A 133 -45.87 -2.94 23.23
C SER A 133 -46.40 -4.36 23.31
N CYS A 134 -47.39 -4.61 24.18
CA CYS A 134 -48.10 -5.89 24.15
C CYS A 134 -49.11 -5.88 22.98
N PRO A 135 -49.20 -6.98 22.20
CA PRO A 135 -50.18 -7.11 21.13
C PRO A 135 -51.61 -7.10 21.67
N ASP A 136 -52.59 -6.93 20.78
CA ASP A 136 -54.00 -6.95 21.15
C ASP A 136 -54.37 -8.22 21.93
N ARG A 137 -55.16 -8.04 22.99
CA ARG A 137 -55.55 -9.10 23.96
C ARG A 137 -54.40 -9.63 24.83
N TYR A 138 -53.26 -8.95 24.89
CA TYR A 138 -52.20 -9.23 25.85
C TYR A 138 -52.04 -8.09 26.86
N THR A 139 -51.56 -8.41 28.06
CA THR A 139 -51.25 -7.47 29.15
C THR A 139 -49.94 -7.89 29.83
N GLY A 140 -49.28 -6.96 30.51
CA GLY A 140 -48.00 -7.21 31.16
C GLY A 140 -47.01 -6.07 30.95
N ASN A 141 -45.72 -6.38 31.14
CA ASN A 141 -44.63 -5.43 30.89
C ASN A 141 -43.95 -5.81 29.56
N PRO A 142 -44.05 -4.97 28.52
CA PRO A 142 -43.53 -5.29 27.18
C PRO A 142 -42.00 -5.38 27.10
N PHE A 143 -41.27 -4.97 28.13
CA PHE A 143 -39.82 -5.16 28.24
C PHE A 143 -39.45 -6.46 28.98
N VAL A 144 -40.41 -7.16 29.58
CA VAL A 144 -40.18 -8.40 30.34
C VAL A 144 -40.97 -9.55 29.72
N SER A 145 -42.29 -9.47 29.75
CA SER A 145 -43.19 -10.44 29.13
C SER A 145 -44.61 -9.87 29.01
N CYS A 146 -45.26 -10.23 27.91
CA CYS A 146 -46.69 -10.05 27.70
C CYS A 146 -47.40 -11.40 27.86
N ARG A 147 -48.61 -11.40 28.41
CA ARG A 147 -49.43 -12.61 28.56
C ARG A 147 -50.87 -12.34 28.12
N PRO A 148 -51.64 -13.36 27.70
CA PRO A 148 -53.05 -13.18 27.36
C PRO A 148 -53.82 -12.52 28.50
N SER A 149 -54.60 -11.49 28.16
CA SER A 149 -55.53 -10.82 29.07
C SER A 149 -56.75 -11.72 29.27
N THR A 150 -56.76 -12.48 30.36
CA THR A 150 -57.95 -13.20 30.88
C THR A 150 -59.08 -12.25 31.23
#